data_AF-A0A1G7BXR8-F1
#
_entry.id   AF-A0A1G7BXR8-F1
#
_cell.length_a   1.000
_cell.length_b   1.000
_cell.length_c   1.000
_cell.angle_alpha   90.00
_cell.angle_beta   90.00
_cell.angle_gamma   90.00
#
_symmetry.space_group_name_H-M   'P 1'
#
loop_
_entity.id
_entity.type
_entity.pdbx_description
1 polymer ?
#
loop_
_entity_poly.entity_id
_entity_poly.type
_entity_poly.pdbx_seq_one_letter_code
_entity_poly.pdbx_strand_id
1 'polypeptide(L)'
;MLTLLSHLTEIPQCDAVLKQAYRQQKTLQWKKLGLELQIERRLDAIAAMGEKIRSKELELDHARNVAAPLPQTGPDPVKGLELEIAMLNAREKKLHPQWVVEKEWRLRCVEAGLEEISLLILELETHKAQLQKQAVLPGEVPAG
;
A
#
# COMPACT_ATOMS: atom_id res chain seq x y z
N MET A 1 5.17 -7.04 25.12
CA MET A 1 4.02 -7.97 25.01
C MET A 1 3.93 -8.95 26.17
N LEU A 2 5.04 -9.54 26.64
CA LEU A 2 5.08 -10.46 27.80
C LEU A 2 4.37 -9.96 29.07
N THR A 3 4.40 -8.65 29.36
CA THR A 3 3.71 -8.05 30.51
C THR A 3 2.18 -8.01 30.38
N LEU A 4 1.63 -8.00 29.17
CA LEU A 4 0.18 -8.03 28.96
C LEU A 4 -0.38 -9.43 29.21
N LEU A 5 0.35 -10.45 28.74
CA LEU A 5 -0.05 -11.87 28.87
C LEU A 5 -0.09 -12.32 30.33
N SER A 6 0.82 -11.83 31.17
CA SER A 6 0.84 -12.16 32.61
C SER A 6 -0.40 -11.70 33.39
N HIS A 7 -1.20 -10.78 32.83
CA HIS A 7 -2.44 -10.31 33.44
C HIS A 7 -3.70 -11.04 32.92
N LEU A 8 -3.58 -11.86 31.88
CA LEU A 8 -4.67 -12.64 31.32
C LEU A 8 -4.65 -14.04 31.91
N THR A 9 -5.33 -14.23 33.04
CA THR A 9 -5.30 -15.51 33.78
C THR A 9 -6.44 -16.44 33.38
N GLU A 10 -7.45 -15.92 32.67
CA GLU A 10 -8.64 -16.69 32.30
C GLU A 10 -8.85 -16.77 30.79
N ILE A 11 -9.40 -17.91 30.35
CA ILE A 11 -9.71 -18.17 28.93
C ILE A 11 -10.63 -17.10 28.32
N PRO A 12 -11.72 -16.66 28.98
CA PRO A 12 -12.62 -15.64 28.41
C PRO A 12 -11.93 -14.28 28.20
N GLN A 13 -10.95 -13.93 29.02
CA GLN A 13 -10.17 -12.71 28.86
C GLN A 13 -9.30 -12.79 27.60
N CYS A 14 -8.64 -13.93 27.37
CA CYS A 14 -7.89 -14.19 26.15
C CYS A 14 -8.79 -14.10 24.91
N ASP A 15 -10.00 -14.67 24.97
CA ASP A 15 -10.97 -14.63 23.86
C ASP A 15 -11.41 -13.20 23.51
N ALA A 16 -11.62 -12.35 24.52
CA ALA A 16 -11.96 -10.95 24.31
C ALA A 16 -10.85 -10.20 23.56
N VAL A 17 -9.58 -10.38 23.99
CA VAL A 17 -8.43 -9.73 23.35
C VAL A 17 -8.20 -10.29 21.95
N LEU A 18 -8.26 -11.61 21.75
CA LEU A 18 -8.16 -12.26 20.45
C LEU A 18 -9.21 -11.71 19.47
N LYS A 19 -10.46 -11.59 19.90
CA LYS A 19 -11.55 -11.03 19.08
C LYS A 19 -11.24 -9.59 18.64
N GLN A 20 -10.64 -8.78 19.50
CA GLN A 20 -10.21 -7.44 19.15
C GLN A 20 -9.02 -7.46 18.17
N ALA A 21 -8.02 -8.30 18.42
CA ALA A 21 -6.84 -8.44 17.57
C ALA A 21 -7.22 -8.86 16.13
N TYR A 22 -8.10 -9.86 15.95
CA TYR A 22 -8.60 -10.25 14.62
C TYR A 22 -9.35 -9.14 13.90
N ARG A 23 -10.15 -8.34 14.62
CA ARG A 23 -10.83 -7.17 14.03
C ARG A 23 -9.83 -6.12 13.55
N GLN A 24 -8.80 -5.85 14.34
CA GLN A 24 -7.74 -4.92 13.98
C GLN A 24 -6.91 -5.45 12.80
N GLN A 25 -6.56 -6.75 12.78
CA GLN A 25 -5.89 -7.41 11.67
C GLN A 25 -6.67 -7.23 10.36
N LYS A 26 -7.97 -7.55 10.36
CA LYS A 26 -8.85 -7.36 9.20
C LYS A 26 -8.90 -5.90 8.75
N THR A 27 -8.97 -4.96 9.70
CA THR A 27 -8.95 -3.52 9.40
C THR A 27 -7.66 -3.10 8.71
N LEU A 28 -6.51 -3.58 9.19
CA LEU A 28 -5.21 -3.32 8.57
C LEU A 28 -5.09 -3.98 7.19
N GLN A 29 -5.60 -5.20 6.99
CA GLN A 29 -5.63 -5.87 5.68
C GLN A 29 -6.41 -5.05 4.65
N TRP A 30 -7.57 -4.49 5.03
CA TRP A 30 -8.32 -3.60 4.14
C TRP A 30 -7.56 -2.31 3.83
N LYS A 31 -6.88 -1.73 4.82
CA LYS A 31 -6.02 -0.56 4.60
C LYS A 31 -4.86 -0.87 3.66
N LYS A 32 -4.23 -2.04 3.79
CA LYS A 32 -3.15 -2.53 2.93
C LYS A 32 -3.63 -2.57 1.47
N LEU A 33 -4.70 -3.31 1.21
CA LEU A 33 -5.29 -3.42 -0.13
C LEU A 33 -5.67 -2.05 -0.72
N GLY A 34 -6.27 -1.18 0.10
CA GLY A 34 -6.65 0.17 -0.34
C GLY A 34 -5.44 1.05 -0.72
N LEU A 35 -4.30 0.89 -0.05
CA LEU A 35 -3.06 1.59 -0.38
C LEU A 35 -2.40 1.02 -1.62
N GLU A 36 -2.32 -0.31 -1.75
CA GLU A 36 -1.77 -0.99 -2.94
C GLU A 36 -2.50 -0.55 -4.22
N LEU A 37 -3.84 -0.59 -4.20
CA LEU A 37 -4.66 -0.14 -5.34
C LEU A 37 -4.48 1.36 -5.64
N GLN A 38 -4.26 2.19 -4.62
CA GLN A 38 -4.01 3.62 -4.80
C GLN A 38 -2.65 3.87 -5.46
N ILE A 39 -1.63 3.13 -5.06
CA ILE A 39 -0.28 3.20 -5.62
C ILE A 39 -0.28 2.72 -7.07
N GLU A 40 -0.84 1.53 -7.33
CA GLU A 40 -0.92 0.92 -8.66
C GLU A 40 -1.60 1.87 -9.67
N ARG A 41 -2.81 2.36 -9.35
CA ARG A 41 -3.52 3.30 -10.22
C ARG A 41 -2.74 4.59 -10.48
N ARG A 42 -1.94 5.04 -9.51
CA ARG A 42 -1.12 6.24 -9.68
C ARG A 42 0.06 5.97 -10.60
N LEU A 43 0.72 4.83 -10.45
CA LEU A 43 1.81 4.38 -11.32
C LEU A 43 1.31 4.20 -12.75
N ASP A 44 0.14 3.59 -12.95
CA ASP A 44 -0.49 3.47 -14.27
C ASP A 44 -0.76 4.83 -14.90
N ALA A 45 -1.27 5.79 -14.12
CA ALA A 45 -1.50 7.15 -14.61
C ALA A 45 -0.20 7.87 -15.00
N ILE A 46 0.89 7.66 -14.25
CA ILE A 46 2.22 8.18 -14.58
C ILE A 46 2.72 7.54 -15.88
N ALA A 47 2.66 6.21 -15.99
CA ALA A 47 3.10 5.48 -17.18
C ALA A 47 2.32 5.88 -18.43
N ALA A 48 0.98 5.97 -18.34
CA ALA A 48 0.13 6.40 -19.44
C ALA A 48 0.38 7.85 -19.85
N MET A 49 0.75 8.73 -18.91
CA MET A 49 1.13 10.11 -19.22
C MET A 49 2.48 10.18 -19.92
N GLY A 50 3.47 9.42 -19.43
CA GLY A 50 4.78 9.30 -20.06
C GLY A 50 4.70 8.76 -21.49
N GLU A 51 3.82 7.79 -21.74
CA GLU A 51 3.59 7.27 -23.11
C GLU A 51 2.99 8.32 -24.04
N LYS A 52 2.03 9.11 -23.56
CA LYS A 52 1.46 10.23 -24.34
C LYS A 52 2.50 11.28 -24.69
N ILE A 53 3.39 11.61 -23.75
CA ILE A 53 4.49 12.55 -23.98
C ILE A 53 5.42 11.99 -25.05
N ARG A 54 5.88 10.73 -24.91
CA ARG A 54 6.75 10.07 -25.90
C ARG A 54 6.14 10.03 -27.30
N SER A 55 4.85 9.69 -27.40
CA SER A 55 4.14 9.69 -28.69
C SER A 55 4.17 11.08 -29.34
N LYS A 56 3.94 12.14 -28.55
CA LYS A 56 3.96 13.51 -29.05
C LYS A 56 5.36 14.01 -29.40
N GLU A 57 6.38 13.58 -28.66
CA GLU A 57 7.78 13.86 -28.99
C GLU A 57 8.18 13.21 -30.33
N LEU A 58 7.70 12.00 -30.61
CA LEU A 58 7.93 11.34 -31.90
C LEU A 58 7.19 12.04 -33.05
N GLU A 59 5.95 12.49 -32.84
CA GLU A 59 5.21 13.33 -33.80
C GLU A 59 5.97 14.63 -34.10
N LEU A 60 6.51 15.28 -33.05
CA LEU A 60 7.28 16.52 -33.18
C LEU A 60 8.58 16.30 -33.96
N ASP A 61 9.31 15.21 -33.68
CA ASP A 61 10.53 14.88 -34.40
C ASP A 61 10.25 14.60 -35.88
N HIS A 62 9.20 13.83 -36.17
CA HIS A 62 8.75 13.61 -37.55
C HIS A 62 8.37 14.92 -38.25
N ALA A 63 7.59 15.78 -37.61
CA ALA A 63 7.18 17.07 -38.17
C ALA A 63 8.38 17.99 -38.47
N ARG A 64 9.40 18.00 -37.60
CA ARG A 64 10.65 18.73 -37.83
C ARG A 64 11.46 18.18 -39.00
N ASN A 65 11.49 16.86 -39.16
CA ASN A 65 12.23 16.19 -40.22
C ASN A 65 11.53 16.24 -41.59
N VAL A 66 10.19 16.38 -41.62
CA VAL A 66 9.38 16.45 -42.86
C VAL A 66 9.09 17.89 -43.29
N ALA A 67 9.20 18.88 -42.40
CA ALA A 67 9.05 20.30 -42.75
C ALA A 67 10.20 20.78 -43.65
N ALA A 68 10.13 20.48 -44.95
CA ALA A 68 10.83 21.21 -45.98
C ALA A 68 10.46 22.71 -45.88
N PRO A 69 11.36 23.65 -46.25
CA PRO A 69 11.13 25.08 -46.14
C PRO A 69 10.14 25.55 -47.22
N LEU A 70 8.89 25.12 -47.12
CA LEU A 70 7.78 25.67 -47.88
C LEU A 70 7.14 26.76 -47.02
N PRO A 71 6.77 27.91 -47.62
CA PRO A 71 6.14 29.00 -46.90
C PRO A 71 4.81 28.51 -46.32
N GLN A 72 4.75 28.35 -45.01
CA GLN A 72 3.56 27.88 -44.31
C GLN A 72 2.54 29.03 -44.22
N THR A 73 1.47 28.96 -45.01
CA THR A 73 0.26 29.76 -44.81
C THR A 73 -0.67 29.01 -43.85
N GLY A 74 -0.42 29.14 -42.55
CA GLY A 74 -1.20 28.47 -41.50
C GLY A 74 -0.49 28.48 -40.13
N PRO A 75 -1.16 28.06 -39.04
CA PRO A 75 -0.52 27.90 -37.74
C PRO A 75 0.57 26.83 -37.82
N ASP A 76 1.73 27.15 -37.25
CA ASP A 76 2.93 26.31 -37.25
C ASP A 76 2.69 25.01 -36.47
N PRO A 77 2.64 23.83 -37.14
CA PRO A 77 2.32 22.56 -36.51
C PRO A 77 3.39 22.12 -35.52
N VAL A 78 4.64 22.57 -35.69
CA VAL A 78 5.76 22.29 -34.76
C VAL A 78 5.49 23.00 -33.44
N LYS A 79 5.12 24.28 -33.48
CA LYS A 79 4.79 25.06 -32.27
C LYS A 79 3.55 24.54 -31.56
N GLY A 80 2.57 24.05 -32.31
CA GLY A 80 1.38 23.40 -31.74
C GLY A 80 1.75 22.17 -30.90
N LEU A 81 2.57 21.28 -31.45
CA LEU A 81 3.06 20.08 -30.76
C LEU A 81 3.95 20.41 -29.56
N GLU A 82 4.83 21.42 -29.66
CA GLU A 82 5.64 21.88 -28.53
C GLU A 82 4.80 22.37 -27.35
N LEU A 83 3.72 23.12 -27.62
CA LEU A 83 2.80 23.58 -26.60
C LEU A 83 2.05 22.41 -25.94
N GLU A 84 1.57 21.45 -26.73
CA GLU A 84 0.92 20.24 -26.22
C GLU A 84 1.85 19.44 -25.29
N ILE A 85 3.09 19.21 -25.70
CA ILE A 85 4.12 18.53 -24.90
C ILE A 85 4.39 19.30 -23.61
N ALA A 86 4.53 20.63 -23.67
CA ALA A 86 4.74 21.46 -22.48
C ALA A 86 3.56 21.36 -21.49
N MET A 87 2.31 21.35 -21.99
CA MET A 87 1.12 21.17 -21.16
C MET A 87 1.05 19.77 -20.54
N LEU A 88 1.44 18.73 -21.27
CA LEU A 88 1.50 17.35 -20.76
C LEU A 88 2.57 17.21 -19.67
N ASN A 89 3.78 17.73 -19.89
CA ASN A 89 4.85 17.78 -18.90
C ASN A 89 4.44 18.55 -17.63
N ALA A 90 3.71 19.66 -17.77
CA ALA A 90 3.18 20.40 -16.63
C ALA A 90 2.13 19.60 -15.83
N ARG A 91 1.35 18.74 -16.50
CA ARG A 91 0.40 17.83 -15.85
C ARG A 91 1.11 16.65 -15.18
N GLU A 92 2.17 16.12 -15.80
CA GLU A 92 2.97 15.02 -15.25
C GLU A 92 3.64 15.43 -13.95
N LYS A 93 4.16 16.65 -13.85
CA LYS A 93 4.71 17.20 -12.60
C LYS A 93 3.69 17.23 -11.45
N LYS A 94 2.38 17.24 -11.73
CA LYS A 94 1.33 17.13 -10.71
C LYS A 94 1.09 15.68 -10.27
N LEU A 95 1.55 14.69 -11.04
CA LEU A 95 1.62 13.28 -10.66
C LEU A 95 2.87 13.00 -9.83
N HIS A 96 3.04 13.78 -8.76
CA HIS A 96 4.30 13.90 -8.03
C HIS A 96 4.84 12.54 -7.52
N PRO A 97 6.08 12.15 -7.86
CA PRO A 97 6.69 10.90 -7.37
C PRO A 97 6.74 10.81 -5.83
N GLN A 98 6.87 11.95 -5.14
CA GLN A 98 6.84 11.97 -3.67
C GLN A 98 5.54 11.43 -3.08
N TRP A 99 4.40 11.57 -3.78
CA TRP A 99 3.14 10.99 -3.31
C TRP A 99 3.21 9.46 -3.29
N VAL A 100 3.82 8.85 -4.31
CA VAL A 100 4.02 7.39 -4.37
C VAL A 100 4.90 6.95 -3.21
N VAL A 101 6.04 7.62 -3.00
CA VAL A 101 6.97 7.33 -1.89
C VAL A 101 6.27 7.43 -0.53
N GLU A 102 5.46 8.47 -0.31
CA GLU A 102 4.70 8.63 0.93
C GLU A 102 3.70 7.50 1.14
N LYS A 103 3.01 7.06 0.09
CA LYS A 103 2.05 5.95 0.16
C LYS A 103 2.74 4.61 0.39
N GLU A 104 3.87 4.37 -0.25
CA GLU A 104 4.71 3.18 -0.02
C GLU A 104 5.22 3.13 1.42
N TRP A 105 5.66 4.26 1.98
CA TRP A 105 6.02 4.33 3.39
C TRP A 105 4.85 3.97 4.30
N ARG A 106 3.67 4.54 4.06
CA ARG A 106 2.45 4.19 4.82
C ARG A 106 2.09 2.72 4.67
N LEU A 107 2.29 2.13 3.49
CA LEU A 107 2.07 0.69 3.25
C LEU A 107 2.99 -0.14 4.14
N ARG A 108 4.30 0.17 4.18
CA ARG A 108 5.27 -0.50 5.07
C ARG A 108 4.88 -0.40 6.54
N CYS A 109 4.39 0.75 6.99
CA CYS A 109 3.89 0.88 8.37
C CYS A 109 2.68 -0.02 8.64
N VAL A 110 1.75 -0.15 7.68
CA VAL A 110 0.60 -1.05 7.80
C VAL A 110 1.04 -2.52 7.82
N GLU A 111 2.04 -2.88 7.01
CA GLU A 111 2.61 -4.23 6.99
C GLU A 111 3.31 -4.59 8.29
N ALA A 112 4.13 -3.69 8.84
CA ALA A 112 4.73 -3.87 10.16
C ALA A 112 3.64 -4.04 11.25
N GLY A 113 2.59 -3.23 11.23
CA GLY A 113 1.46 -3.39 12.16
C GLY A 113 0.70 -4.71 11.99
N LEU A 114 0.61 -5.25 10.77
CA LEU A 114 0.02 -6.57 10.51
C LEU A 114 0.88 -7.69 11.08
N GLU A 115 2.20 -7.58 10.96
CA GLU A 115 3.15 -8.52 11.56
C GLU A 115 3.05 -8.52 13.08
N GLU A 116 3.07 -7.33 13.70
CA GLU A 116 2.92 -7.17 15.15
C GLU A 116 1.60 -7.78 15.66
N ILE A 117 0.48 -7.51 14.99
CA ILE A 117 -0.82 -8.09 15.38
C ILE A 117 -0.84 -9.60 15.19
N SER A 118 -0.20 -10.12 14.15
CA SER A 118 -0.15 -11.56 13.90
C SER A 118 0.67 -12.28 14.98
N LEU A 119 1.78 -11.67 15.41
CA LEU A 119 2.57 -12.14 16.55
C LEU A 119 1.74 -12.10 17.85
N LEU A 120 1.03 -11.00 18.11
CA LEU A 120 0.15 -10.89 19.28
C LEU A 120 -0.94 -11.98 19.31
N ILE A 121 -1.57 -12.26 18.16
CA ILE A 121 -2.57 -13.33 18.04
C ILE A 121 -1.93 -14.68 18.37
N LEU A 122 -0.77 -14.99 17.78
CA LEU A 122 -0.06 -16.24 18.03
C LEU A 122 0.30 -16.41 19.52
N GLU A 123 0.81 -15.36 20.14
CA GLU A 123 1.14 -15.36 21.57
C GLU A 123 -0.10 -15.59 22.45
N LEU A 124 -1.21 -14.92 22.15
CA LEU A 124 -2.47 -15.06 22.89
C LEU A 124 -3.09 -16.45 22.72
N GLU A 125 -3.08 -17.01 21.51
CA GLU A 125 -3.55 -18.38 21.27
C GLU A 125 -2.69 -19.41 22.02
N THR A 126 -1.37 -19.21 22.02
CA THR A 126 -0.44 -20.07 22.76
C THR A 126 -0.70 -20.00 24.25
N HIS A 127 -0.84 -18.80 24.81
CA HIS A 127 -1.15 -18.59 26.22
C HIS A 127 -2.51 -19.17 26.62
N LYS A 128 -3.54 -18.94 25.81
CA LYS A 128 -4.87 -19.54 26.01
C LYS A 128 -4.80 -21.06 26.03
N ALA A 129 -4.03 -21.68 25.13
CA ALA A 129 -3.84 -23.13 25.11
C ALA A 129 -3.11 -23.65 26.37
N GLN A 130 -2.17 -22.88 26.93
CA GLN A 130 -1.52 -23.21 28.20
C GLN A 130 -2.51 -23.16 29.38
N LEU A 131 -3.34 -22.12 29.46
CA LEU A 131 -4.40 -22.01 30.47
C LEU A 131 -5.40 -23.17 30.38
N GLN A 132 -5.78 -23.56 29.15
CA GLN A 132 -6.64 -24.72 28.92
C GLN A 132 -6.04 -26.02 29.44
N LYS A 133 -4.74 -26.26 29.19
CA LYS A 133 -4.05 -27.45 29.71
C LYS A 133 -3.99 -27.47 31.24
N GLN A 134 -3.73 -26.32 31.86
CA GLN A 134 -3.71 -26.20 33.32
C GLN A 134 -5.08 -26.44 33.95
N ALA A 135 -6.16 -25.99 33.30
CA ALA A 135 -7.53 -26.22 33.76
C ALA A 135 -8.00 -27.69 33.63
N VAL A 136 -7.34 -28.48 32.79
CA VAL A 136 -7.69 -29.90 32.54
C VAL A 136 -6.92 -30.88 33.43
N LEU A 137 -5.83 -30.45 34.09
CA LEU A 137 -5.13 -31.29 35.07
C LEU A 137 -6.04 -31.53 36.28
N PRO A 138 -6.57 -32.76 36.47
CA PRO A 138 -7.27 -33.10 37.68
C PRO A 138 -6.23 -33.11 38.81
N GLY A 139 -6.60 -32.58 39.97
CA GLY A 139 -5.74 -32.62 41.14
C GLY A 139 -5.26 -34.05 41.40
N GLU A 140 -3.97 -34.30 41.16
CA GLU A 140 -3.27 -35.40 41.79
C GLU A 140 -3.21 -35.05 43.29
N VAL A 141 -4.21 -35.54 44.02
CA VAL A 141 -4.06 -35.77 45.45
C VAL A 141 -3.08 -36.92 45.57
N PRO A 142 -1.88 -36.75 46.15
CA PRO A 142 -1.08 -37.91 46.54
C PRO A 142 -1.84 -38.59 47.68
N ALA A 143 -2.54 -39.68 47.33
CA ALA A 143 -3.07 -40.63 48.29
C ALA A 143 -2.00 -41.70 48.53
N GLY A 144 -1.57 -41.85 49.79
CA GLY A 144 -0.79 -42.98 50.27
C GLY A 144 0.62 -42.63 50.69
#